data_AF-A0A932L392-F1
#
_entry.id   AF-A0A932L392-F1
#
_cell.length_a   1.000
_cell.length_b   1.000
_cell.length_c   1.000
_cell.angle_alpha   90.00
_cell.angle_beta   90.00
_cell.angle_gamma   90.00
#
_symmetry.space_group_name_H-M   'P 1'
#
loop_
_entity.id
_entity.type
_entity.pdbx_description
1 polymer ?
#
loop_
_entity_poly.entity_id
_entity_poly.type
_entity_poly.pdbx_seq_one_letter_code
_entity_poly.pdbx_strand_id
1 'polypeptide(L)'
;MTGSIGVVLAAGLLSSLLFLSLAKGFAAGMLLSYLAPLPLMMVGLHKGVGSVVVASLAAMAAVALVAGGFASLPFAIVAMLPSLVVVRQALLWRKSAADNVEWYPPGLVLSWLTGMGVVLILIGVALIPGRPDGVENGGVQAWVADTIGRTLEMLAPDLAVEQRHAVIGWWVPFFPAMVAGSWLAMAVVNAVTAQNILVRLGRSLRPTPAYRELELPLGLGLVLTAALATGALAEGDLGYIARSVAVITLMPFALLGLAAVHGWAAGRPNARTILAVMYGVLFLASAWALIPVAGLGLIRFVTRFRRAEQAGGGKEE
;
A
#
# COMPACT_ATOMS: atom_id res chain seq x y z
N MET A 1 4.08 -35.53 2.76
CA MET A 1 3.05 -34.47 2.76
C MET A 1 2.98 -33.69 4.09
N THR A 2 3.29 -34.30 5.24
CA THR A 2 3.26 -33.67 6.59
C THR A 2 4.25 -32.51 6.78
N GLY A 3 5.45 -32.56 6.19
CA GLY A 3 6.41 -31.45 6.28
C GLY A 3 5.96 -30.15 5.60
N SER A 4 5.01 -30.23 4.66
CA SER A 4 4.53 -29.03 3.94
C SER A 4 3.53 -28.22 4.78
N ILE A 5 2.72 -28.86 5.61
CA ILE A 5 1.70 -28.16 6.41
C ILE A 5 2.30 -27.49 7.65
N GLY A 6 3.33 -28.10 8.25
CA GLY A 6 4.03 -27.53 9.41
C GLY A 6 4.63 -26.15 9.12
N VAL A 7 5.24 -25.96 7.95
CA VAL A 7 5.79 -24.66 7.51
C VAL A 7 4.68 -23.62 7.31
N VAL A 8 3.51 -24.04 6.81
CA VAL A 8 2.36 -23.15 6.61
C VAL A 8 1.79 -22.66 7.93
N LEU A 9 1.62 -23.57 8.89
CA LEU A 9 1.16 -23.21 10.23
C LEU A 9 2.18 -22.34 10.97
N ALA A 10 3.48 -22.67 10.87
CA ALA A 10 4.55 -21.89 11.48
C ALA A 10 4.59 -20.45 10.92
N ALA A 11 4.39 -20.27 9.61
CA ALA A 11 4.29 -18.93 9.01
C ALA A 11 3.09 -18.14 9.54
N GLY A 12 1.93 -18.79 9.69
CA GLY A 12 0.74 -18.19 10.30
C GLY A 12 0.98 -17.77 11.75
N LEU A 13 1.55 -18.67 12.56
CA LEU A 13 1.88 -18.38 13.96
C LEU A 13 2.89 -17.23 14.07
N LEU A 14 3.96 -17.22 13.26
CA LEU A 14 4.92 -16.13 13.21
C LEU A 14 4.26 -14.79 12.84
N SER A 15 3.37 -14.79 11.84
CA SER A 15 2.59 -13.60 11.46
C SER A 15 1.73 -13.09 12.63
N SER A 16 1.06 -13.99 13.35
CA SER A 16 0.26 -13.62 14.53
C SER A 16 1.11 -13.04 15.66
N LEU A 17 2.31 -13.59 15.91
CA LEU A 17 3.24 -13.07 16.92
C LEU A 17 3.74 -11.68 16.57
N LEU A 18 4.09 -11.46 15.30
CA LEU A 18 4.47 -10.14 14.79
C LEU A 18 3.33 -9.14 14.94
N PHE A 19 2.09 -9.53 14.62
CA PHE A 19 0.95 -8.64 14.81
C PHE A 19 0.71 -8.30 16.30
N LEU A 20 0.74 -9.32 17.17
CA LEU A 20 0.51 -9.17 18.60
C LEU A 20 1.64 -8.42 19.33
N SER A 21 2.82 -8.24 18.72
CA SER A 21 3.88 -7.43 19.33
C SER A 21 3.48 -5.97 19.52
N LEU A 22 2.50 -5.47 18.76
CA LEU A 22 1.93 -4.14 18.94
C LEU A 22 1.34 -3.95 20.36
N ALA A 23 0.69 -4.98 20.89
CA ALA A 23 0.05 -4.92 22.21
C ALA A 23 1.06 -4.86 23.38
N LYS A 24 2.35 -5.10 23.13
CA LYS A 24 3.39 -5.10 24.15
C LYS A 24 4.00 -3.71 24.41
N GLY A 25 3.61 -2.68 23.65
CA GLY A 25 3.86 -1.28 24.00
C GLY A 25 5.31 -0.77 23.88
N PHE A 26 6.26 -1.59 23.44
CA PHE A 26 7.63 -1.13 23.16
C PHE A 26 7.77 -0.64 21.71
N ALA A 27 8.62 0.36 21.46
CA ALA A 27 8.75 1.01 20.15
C ALA A 27 9.02 0.03 18.99
N ALA A 28 9.85 -1.00 19.22
CA ALA A 28 10.11 -2.03 18.21
C ALA A 28 8.90 -2.94 17.95
N GLY A 29 7.93 -3.04 18.87
CA GLY A 29 6.71 -3.83 18.71
C GLY A 29 5.80 -3.28 17.61
N MET A 30 5.77 -1.96 17.43
CA MET A 30 5.08 -1.32 16.31
C MET A 30 5.75 -1.68 14.98
N LEU A 31 7.08 -1.55 14.89
CA LEU A 31 7.84 -1.90 13.68
C LEU A 31 7.69 -3.38 13.31
N LEU A 32 7.71 -4.28 14.30
CA LEU A 32 7.51 -5.71 14.09
C LEU A 32 6.10 -6.02 13.57
N SER A 33 5.07 -5.31 14.03
CA SER A 33 3.70 -5.50 13.54
C SER A 33 3.52 -5.17 12.06
N TYR A 34 4.31 -4.23 11.52
CA TYR A 34 4.35 -3.92 10.10
C TYR A 34 4.94 -5.06 9.24
N LEU A 35 5.62 -6.03 9.86
CA LEU A 35 6.13 -7.23 9.21
C LEU A 35 5.16 -8.42 9.29
N ALA A 36 3.99 -8.27 9.92
CA ALA A 36 3.01 -9.34 10.00
C ALA A 36 2.60 -9.92 8.62
N PRO A 37 2.48 -9.15 7.52
CA PRO A 37 2.19 -9.73 6.20
C PRO A 37 3.35 -10.57 5.63
N LEU A 38 4.61 -10.33 6.03
CA LEU A 38 5.79 -10.94 5.41
C LEU A 38 5.77 -12.48 5.45
N PRO A 39 5.57 -13.15 6.60
CA PRO A 39 5.51 -14.62 6.63
C PRO A 39 4.38 -15.20 5.77
N LEU A 40 3.21 -14.54 5.74
CA LEU A 40 2.06 -14.96 4.95
C LEU A 40 2.35 -14.87 3.44
N MET A 41 2.92 -13.75 3.00
CA MET A 41 3.32 -13.54 1.62
C MET A 41 4.45 -14.49 1.22
N MET A 42 5.42 -14.76 2.09
CA MET A 42 6.50 -15.72 1.82
C MET A 42 5.96 -17.14 1.62
N VAL A 43 5.07 -17.63 2.50
CA VAL A 43 4.54 -18.98 2.32
C VAL A 43 3.61 -19.08 1.12
N GLY A 44 2.87 -18.01 0.82
CA GLY A 44 2.02 -17.91 -0.36
C GLY A 44 2.80 -17.90 -1.67
N LEU A 45 3.80 -17.04 -1.81
CA LEU A 45 4.64 -16.96 -3.02
C LEU A 45 5.53 -18.20 -3.23
N HIS A 46 5.76 -18.99 -2.18
CA HIS A 46 6.49 -20.26 -2.26
C HIS A 46 5.59 -21.48 -2.57
N LYS A 47 4.39 -21.55 -2.00
CA LYS A 47 3.54 -22.76 -2.04
C LYS A 47 2.15 -22.56 -2.69
N GLY A 48 1.80 -21.35 -3.09
CA GLY A 48 0.56 -21.04 -3.78
C GLY A 48 -0.51 -20.37 -2.91
N VAL A 49 -1.67 -20.10 -3.50
CA VAL A 49 -2.76 -19.37 -2.83
C VAL A 49 -3.36 -20.17 -1.65
N GLY A 50 -3.42 -21.50 -1.75
CA GLY A 50 -3.94 -22.34 -0.68
C GLY A 50 -3.14 -22.24 0.62
N SER A 51 -1.81 -22.08 0.54
CA SER A 51 -0.97 -21.98 1.74
C SER A 51 -1.17 -20.66 2.47
N VAL A 52 -1.30 -19.54 1.75
CA VAL A 52 -1.56 -18.24 2.40
C VAL A 52 -2.94 -18.20 3.06
N VAL A 53 -3.96 -18.87 2.50
CA VAL A 53 -5.27 -18.99 3.14
C VAL A 53 -5.16 -19.77 4.45
N VAL A 54 -4.56 -20.97 4.42
CA VAL A 54 -4.40 -21.80 5.63
C VAL A 54 -3.56 -21.10 6.70
N ALA A 55 -2.44 -20.47 6.31
CA ALA A 55 -1.60 -19.70 7.23
C ALA A 55 -2.36 -18.52 7.86
N SER A 56 -3.13 -17.78 7.06
CA SER A 56 -3.90 -16.63 7.55
C SER A 56 -5.02 -17.04 8.51
N LEU A 57 -5.72 -18.14 8.23
CA LEU A 57 -6.75 -18.69 9.12
C LEU A 57 -6.15 -19.17 10.44
N ALA A 58 -5.01 -19.85 10.39
CA ALA A 58 -4.28 -20.26 11.60
C ALA A 58 -3.83 -19.04 12.42
N ALA A 59 -3.33 -17.99 11.75
CA ALA A 59 -2.94 -16.74 12.40
C ALA A 59 -4.13 -16.01 13.03
N MET A 60 -5.27 -15.92 12.33
CA MET A 60 -6.50 -15.35 12.87
C MET A 60 -6.99 -16.09 14.10
N ALA A 61 -6.98 -17.43 14.08
CA ALA A 61 -7.33 -18.24 15.24
C ALA A 61 -6.39 -17.96 16.42
N ALA A 62 -5.08 -17.87 16.18
CA ALA A 62 -4.10 -17.52 17.23
C ALA A 62 -4.32 -16.12 17.81
N VAL A 63 -4.57 -15.11 16.96
CA VAL A 63 -4.89 -13.74 17.41
C VAL A 63 -6.19 -13.73 18.22
N ALA A 64 -7.23 -14.44 17.76
CA ALA A 64 -8.51 -14.54 18.46
C ALA A 64 -8.37 -15.19 19.84
N LEU A 65 -7.55 -16.25 19.96
CA LEU A 65 -7.30 -16.94 21.21
C LEU A 65 -6.53 -16.09 22.23
N VAL A 66 -5.60 -15.24 21.78
CA VAL A 66 -4.73 -14.45 22.66
C VAL A 66 -5.32 -13.08 23.00
N ALA A 67 -5.90 -12.40 22.02
CA ALA A 67 -6.36 -11.01 22.13
C ALA A 67 -7.88 -10.86 22.01
N GLY A 68 -8.62 -11.96 21.89
CA GLY A 68 -10.08 -11.99 21.76
C GLY A 68 -10.55 -11.95 20.31
N GLY A 69 -11.78 -12.45 20.06
CA GLY A 69 -12.34 -12.61 18.71
C GLY A 69 -12.34 -11.33 17.87
N PHE A 70 -12.64 -10.18 18.49
CA PHE A 70 -12.65 -8.88 17.80
C PHE A 70 -11.26 -8.46 17.30
N ALA A 71 -10.18 -8.82 18.00
CA ALA A 71 -8.81 -8.48 17.60
C ALA A 71 -8.36 -9.20 16.32
N SER A 72 -9.05 -10.27 15.91
CA SER A 72 -8.79 -10.95 14.64
C SER A 72 -9.22 -10.14 13.41
N LEU A 73 -10.16 -9.18 13.57
CA LEU A 73 -10.64 -8.34 12.46
C LEU A 73 -9.57 -7.35 11.98
N PRO A 74 -8.91 -6.55 12.86
CA PRO A 74 -7.77 -5.75 12.45
C PRO A 74 -6.65 -6.57 11.81
N PHE A 75 -6.34 -7.77 12.33
CA PHE A 75 -5.36 -8.67 11.70
C PHE A 75 -5.80 -9.06 10.27
N ALA A 76 -7.08 -9.39 10.09
CA ALA A 76 -7.61 -9.76 8.78
C ALA A 76 -7.43 -8.63 7.76
N ILE A 77 -7.69 -7.39 8.16
CA ILE A 77 -7.56 -6.20 7.29
C ILE A 77 -6.09 -5.84 7.04
N VAL A 78 -5.26 -5.85 8.08
CA VAL A 78 -3.89 -5.32 8.01
C VAL A 78 -2.92 -6.34 7.44
N ALA A 79 -3.06 -7.62 7.78
CA ALA A 79 -2.12 -8.67 7.38
C ALA A 79 -2.67 -9.63 6.33
N MET A 80 -3.83 -10.24 6.58
CA MET A 80 -4.38 -11.29 5.70
C MET A 80 -4.81 -10.73 4.33
N LEU A 81 -5.61 -9.67 4.30
CA LEU A 81 -6.18 -9.07 3.08
C LEU A 81 -5.11 -8.72 2.04
N PRO A 82 -4.06 -7.91 2.36
CA PRO A 82 -3.05 -7.58 1.37
C PRO A 82 -2.23 -8.82 0.97
N SER A 83 -2.00 -9.76 1.90
CA SER A 83 -1.24 -10.99 1.62
C SER A 83 -1.97 -11.87 0.61
N LEU A 84 -3.28 -12.08 0.78
CA LEU A 84 -4.09 -12.86 -0.14
C LEU A 84 -4.13 -12.24 -1.53
N VAL A 85 -4.34 -10.94 -1.63
CA VAL A 85 -4.42 -10.27 -2.93
C VAL A 85 -3.06 -10.27 -3.63
N VAL A 86 -1.97 -9.94 -2.93
CA VAL A 86 -0.63 -9.99 -3.52
C VAL A 86 -0.31 -11.39 -4.02
N VAL A 87 -0.49 -12.42 -3.18
CA VAL A 87 -0.14 -13.80 -3.55
C VAL A 87 -1.01 -14.29 -4.70
N ARG A 88 -2.33 -14.08 -4.64
CA ARG A 88 -3.24 -14.47 -5.72
C ARG A 88 -2.85 -13.80 -7.02
N GLN A 89 -2.76 -12.47 -7.04
CA GLN A 89 -2.54 -11.72 -8.27
C GLN A 89 -1.13 -11.97 -8.82
N ALA A 90 -0.10 -12.01 -7.97
CA ALA A 90 1.27 -12.23 -8.43
C ALA A 90 1.50 -13.63 -9.03
N LEU A 91 0.71 -14.62 -8.64
CA LEU A 91 0.81 -15.99 -9.15
C LEU A 91 -0.12 -16.27 -10.34
N LEU A 92 -0.94 -15.31 -10.78
CA LEU A 92 -1.65 -15.43 -12.04
C LEU A 92 -0.65 -15.38 -13.19
N TRP A 93 -0.83 -16.28 -14.15
CA TRP A 93 -0.05 -16.34 -15.38
C TRP A 93 -0.92 -16.85 -16.53
N ARG A 94 -0.49 -16.58 -17.76
CA ARG A 94 -1.08 -17.12 -18.99
C ARG A 94 0.02 -17.46 -20.00
N LYS A 95 -0.29 -18.32 -20.96
CA LYS A 95 0.55 -18.50 -22.15
C LYS A 95 0.25 -17.40 -23.17
N SER A 96 1.31 -16.82 -23.74
CA SER A 96 1.21 -15.88 -24.86
C SER A 96 1.00 -16.62 -26.18
N ALA A 97 0.60 -15.90 -27.23
CA ALA A 97 0.50 -16.44 -28.59
C ALA A 97 1.85 -16.97 -29.11
N ALA A 98 2.96 -16.42 -28.61
CA ALA A 98 4.33 -16.87 -28.90
C ALA A 98 4.82 -18.00 -27.94
N ASP A 99 3.92 -18.70 -27.26
CA ASP A 99 4.17 -19.76 -26.25
C ASP A 99 5.09 -19.36 -25.07
N ASN A 100 5.27 -18.05 -24.85
CA ASN A 100 5.99 -17.54 -23.68
C ASN A 100 5.06 -17.43 -22.46
N VAL A 101 5.60 -17.59 -21.25
CA VAL A 101 4.83 -17.44 -20.00
C VAL A 101 4.75 -15.96 -19.61
N GLU A 102 3.54 -15.40 -19.65
CA GLU A 102 3.25 -14.04 -19.20
C GLU A 102 2.69 -14.07 -17.78
N TRP A 103 3.44 -13.51 -16.84
CA TRP A 103 3.00 -13.33 -15.45
C TRP A 103 2.17 -12.06 -15.29
N TYR A 104 1.27 -12.05 -14.30
CA TYR A 104 0.46 -10.89 -14.00
C TYR A 104 1.32 -9.65 -13.68
N PRO A 105 1.10 -8.51 -14.37
CA PRO A 105 1.94 -7.34 -14.24
C PRO A 105 1.98 -6.76 -12.82
N PRO A 106 3.16 -6.35 -12.31
CA PRO A 106 3.29 -5.78 -10.96
C PRO A 106 2.47 -4.49 -10.77
N GLY A 107 2.29 -3.69 -11.82
CA GLY A 107 1.47 -2.48 -11.73
C GLY A 107 -0.03 -2.74 -11.60
N LEU A 108 -0.52 -3.89 -12.08
CA LEU A 108 -1.89 -4.33 -11.81
C LEU A 108 -2.04 -4.81 -10.36
N VAL A 109 -1.04 -5.53 -9.81
CA VAL A 109 -1.03 -5.89 -8.37
C VAL A 109 -1.08 -4.63 -7.50
N LEU A 110 -0.26 -3.64 -7.85
CA LEU A 110 -0.24 -2.34 -7.18
C LEU A 110 -1.58 -1.61 -7.30
N SER A 111 -2.23 -1.66 -8.47
CA SER A 111 -3.58 -1.12 -8.66
C SER A 111 -4.63 -1.79 -7.78
N TRP A 112 -4.56 -3.11 -7.58
CA TRP A 112 -5.45 -3.81 -6.64
C TRP A 112 -5.24 -3.35 -5.19
N LEU A 113 -3.98 -3.21 -4.77
CA LEU A 113 -3.65 -2.70 -3.44
C LEU A 113 -4.15 -1.27 -3.24
N THR A 114 -3.93 -0.38 -4.21
CA THR A 114 -4.42 1.00 -4.16
C THR A 114 -5.95 1.04 -4.12
N GLY A 115 -6.62 0.26 -4.96
CA GLY A 115 -8.08 0.16 -4.96
C GLY A 115 -8.64 -0.31 -3.61
N MET A 116 -8.01 -1.30 -2.98
CA MET A 116 -8.39 -1.70 -1.61
C MET A 116 -8.15 -0.60 -0.59
N GLY A 117 -7.04 0.15 -0.68
CA GLY A 117 -6.81 1.29 0.19
C GLY A 117 -7.92 2.35 0.07
N VAL A 118 -8.38 2.63 -1.16
CA VAL A 118 -9.53 3.50 -1.41
C VAL A 118 -10.81 2.92 -0.81
N VAL A 119 -11.09 1.63 -1.02
CA VAL A 119 -12.27 0.97 -0.42
C VAL A 119 -12.21 1.01 1.11
N LEU A 120 -11.04 0.82 1.73
CA LEU A 120 -10.86 0.91 3.17
C LEU A 120 -11.11 2.32 3.71
N ILE A 121 -10.71 3.37 2.97
CA ILE A 121 -11.09 4.75 3.30
C ILE A 121 -12.62 4.89 3.29
N LEU A 122 -13.29 4.42 2.25
CA LEU A 122 -14.74 4.53 2.12
C LEU A 122 -15.48 3.74 3.22
N ILE A 123 -15.01 2.54 3.56
CA ILE A 123 -15.55 1.75 4.67
C ILE A 123 -15.33 2.47 6.00
N GLY A 124 -14.12 2.97 6.25
CA GLY A 124 -13.80 3.71 7.48
C GLY A 124 -14.71 4.91 7.66
N VAL A 125 -14.93 5.66 6.59
CA VAL A 125 -15.89 6.78 6.57
C VAL A 125 -17.32 6.28 6.76
N ALA A 126 -17.72 5.18 6.13
CA ALA A 126 -19.07 4.61 6.25
C ALA A 126 -19.42 4.16 7.68
N LEU A 127 -18.42 3.72 8.45
CA LEU A 127 -18.57 3.22 9.81
C LEU A 127 -18.55 4.31 10.90
N ILE A 128 -18.38 5.58 10.55
CA ILE A 128 -18.41 6.68 11.52
C ILE A 128 -19.83 6.75 12.14
N PRO A 129 -19.97 6.55 13.47
CA PRO A 129 -21.27 6.53 14.13
C PRO A 129 -21.99 7.88 14.07
N GLY A 130 -23.32 7.85 13.94
CA GLY A 130 -24.18 9.01 14.17
C GLY A 130 -24.12 10.10 13.12
N ARG A 131 -23.94 9.77 11.83
CA ARG A 131 -24.09 10.73 10.72
C ARG A 131 -25.44 11.46 10.83
N PRO A 132 -25.47 12.77 11.15
CA PRO A 132 -26.63 13.57 10.87
C PRO A 132 -26.53 13.97 9.40
N ASP A 133 -27.61 13.75 8.68
CA ASP A 133 -27.76 14.20 7.31
C ASP A 133 -27.76 15.73 7.32
N GLY A 134 -26.59 16.36 7.22
CA GLY A 134 -26.46 17.80 7.10
C GLY A 134 -25.56 18.46 8.14
N VAL A 135 -24.59 19.22 7.62
CA VAL A 135 -24.04 20.54 7.98
C VAL A 135 -23.88 20.97 9.47
N GLU A 136 -24.64 20.45 10.44
CA GLU A 136 -24.65 20.97 11.81
C GLU A 136 -23.51 20.43 12.71
N ASN A 137 -22.90 19.28 12.39
CA ASN A 137 -21.86 18.64 13.22
C ASN A 137 -20.48 18.42 12.55
N GLY A 138 -20.13 19.22 11.53
CA GLY A 138 -18.75 19.35 11.02
C GLY A 138 -18.20 18.25 10.10
N GLY A 139 -18.99 17.22 9.76
CA GLY A 139 -18.60 16.19 8.77
C GLY A 139 -17.48 15.25 9.21
N VAL A 140 -17.01 14.40 8.29
CA VAL A 140 -15.94 13.42 8.49
C VAL A 140 -14.66 14.09 8.98
N GLN A 141 -14.32 15.25 8.42
CA GLN A 141 -13.10 15.96 8.79
C GLN A 141 -13.12 16.45 10.24
N ALA A 142 -14.26 16.96 10.73
CA ALA A 142 -14.39 17.35 12.14
C ALA A 142 -14.37 16.13 13.07
N TRP A 143 -15.00 15.03 12.69
CA TRP A 143 -14.94 13.78 13.46
C TRP A 143 -13.51 13.28 13.62
N VAL A 144 -12.72 13.32 12.54
CA VAL A 144 -11.28 13.00 12.58
C VAL A 144 -10.53 13.97 13.50
N ALA A 145 -10.80 15.27 13.42
CA ALA A 145 -10.17 16.28 14.27
C ALA A 145 -10.47 16.05 15.76
N ASP A 146 -11.73 15.81 16.11
CA ASP A 146 -12.15 15.51 17.48
C ASP A 146 -11.52 14.21 17.99
N THR A 147 -11.52 13.14 17.18
CA THR A 147 -10.92 11.86 17.55
C THR A 147 -9.41 11.98 17.80
N ILE A 148 -8.69 12.68 16.92
CA ILE A 148 -7.26 12.95 17.11
C ILE A 148 -7.04 13.83 18.34
N GLY A 149 -7.86 14.87 18.53
CA GLY A 149 -7.79 15.77 19.69
C GLY A 149 -7.91 15.02 21.02
N ARG A 150 -8.95 14.20 21.17
CA ARG A 150 -9.16 13.34 22.36
C ARG A 150 -8.02 12.34 22.56
N THR A 151 -7.50 11.77 21.46
CA THR A 151 -6.37 10.84 21.54
C THR A 151 -5.09 11.54 22.03
N LEU A 152 -4.81 12.76 21.56
CA LEU A 152 -3.69 13.57 22.02
C LEU A 152 -3.83 13.96 23.49
N GLU A 153 -5.04 14.26 23.95
CA GLU A 153 -5.32 14.52 25.37
C GLU A 153 -4.99 13.33 26.26
N MET A 154 -5.29 12.12 25.80
CA MET A 154 -5.00 10.89 26.54
C MET A 154 -3.53 10.50 26.50
N LEU A 155 -2.87 10.63 25.34
CA LEU A 155 -1.51 10.12 25.12
C LEU A 155 -0.40 11.14 25.40
N ALA A 156 -0.71 12.43 25.29
CA ALA A 156 0.23 13.53 25.48
C ALA A 156 -0.47 14.70 26.18
N PRO A 157 -0.91 14.53 27.45
CA PRO A 157 -1.65 15.56 28.17
C PRO A 157 -0.84 16.86 28.33
N ASP A 158 0.49 16.76 28.41
CA ASP A 158 1.41 17.90 28.62
C ASP A 158 1.78 18.64 27.32
N LEU A 159 1.25 18.23 26.16
CA LEU A 159 1.55 18.89 24.89
C LEU A 159 0.97 20.31 24.88
N ALA A 160 1.79 21.32 24.54
CA ALA A 160 1.33 22.70 24.47
C ALA A 160 0.17 22.86 23.46
N VAL A 161 -0.74 23.80 23.74
CA VAL A 161 -1.96 24.02 22.94
C VAL A 161 -1.59 24.33 21.49
N GLU A 162 -0.57 25.15 21.27
CA GLU A 162 -0.06 25.53 19.95
C GLU A 162 0.51 24.33 19.19
N GLN A 163 1.24 23.44 19.88
CA GLN A 163 1.77 22.22 19.29
C GLN A 163 0.65 21.26 18.92
N ARG A 164 -0.39 21.15 19.74
CA ARG A 164 -1.57 20.33 19.47
C ARG A 164 -2.31 20.83 18.23
N HIS A 165 -2.51 22.15 18.10
CA HIS A 165 -3.10 22.76 16.91
C HIS A 165 -2.25 22.51 15.66
N ALA A 166 -0.92 22.58 15.77
CA ALA A 166 -0.03 22.27 14.66
C ALA A 166 -0.17 20.81 14.21
N VAL A 167 -0.20 19.85 15.14
CA VAL A 167 -0.41 18.42 14.83
C VAL A 167 -1.74 18.20 14.12
N ILE A 168 -2.83 18.76 14.67
CA ILE A 168 -4.18 18.65 14.09
C ILE A 168 -4.21 19.25 12.68
N GLY A 169 -3.64 20.45 12.50
CA GLY A 169 -3.60 21.14 11.19
C GLY A 169 -2.84 20.36 10.11
N TRP A 170 -1.81 19.61 10.50
CA TRP A 170 -1.04 18.78 9.57
C TRP A 170 -1.66 17.41 9.32
N TRP A 171 -2.22 16.78 10.36
CA TRP A 171 -2.66 15.39 10.28
C TRP A 171 -4.07 15.26 9.75
N VAL A 172 -5.01 16.08 10.25
CA VAL A 172 -6.43 15.95 9.92
C VAL A 172 -6.68 15.99 8.42
N PRO A 173 -6.13 16.93 7.63
CA PRO A 173 -6.42 17.01 6.19
C PRO A 173 -6.05 15.75 5.40
N PHE A 174 -5.05 14.99 5.88
CA PHE A 174 -4.48 13.84 5.19
C PHE A 174 -4.68 12.51 5.92
N PHE A 175 -5.35 12.50 7.07
CA PHE A 175 -5.41 11.35 7.96
C PHE A 175 -5.88 10.06 7.27
N PRO A 176 -6.99 10.03 6.50
CA PRO A 176 -7.40 8.82 5.81
C PRO A 176 -6.35 8.32 4.81
N ALA A 177 -5.71 9.25 4.09
CA ALA A 177 -4.63 8.93 3.17
C ALA A 177 -3.36 8.46 3.88
N MET A 178 -3.03 8.99 5.05
CA MET A 178 -1.89 8.53 5.85
C MET A 178 -2.10 7.10 6.33
N VAL A 179 -3.30 6.80 6.88
CA VAL A 179 -3.62 5.45 7.35
C VAL A 179 -3.59 4.46 6.18
N ALA A 180 -4.34 4.71 5.12
CA ALA A 180 -4.41 3.81 3.98
C ALA A 180 -3.11 3.76 3.17
N GLY A 181 -2.38 4.87 3.09
CA GLY A 181 -1.06 4.96 2.46
C GLY A 181 0.02 4.21 3.23
N SER A 182 0.00 4.27 4.57
CA SER A 182 0.89 3.46 5.41
C SER A 182 0.61 1.97 5.25
N TRP A 183 -0.66 1.57 5.16
CA TRP A 183 -1.07 0.20 4.88
C TRP A 183 -0.62 -0.26 3.48
N LEU A 184 -0.77 0.59 2.46
CA LEU A 184 -0.30 0.32 1.10
C LEU A 184 1.22 0.16 1.04
N ALA A 185 1.97 1.08 1.67
CA ALA A 185 3.42 1.02 1.74
C ALA A 185 3.89 -0.26 2.44
N MET A 186 3.28 -0.57 3.59
CA MET A 186 3.53 -1.82 4.32
C MET A 186 3.31 -3.04 3.42
N ALA A 187 2.17 -3.14 2.75
CA ALA A 187 1.87 -4.25 1.85
C ALA A 187 2.91 -4.41 0.72
N VAL A 188 3.29 -3.29 0.08
CA VAL A 188 4.29 -3.28 -1.00
C VAL A 188 5.66 -3.70 -0.50
N VAL A 189 6.12 -3.14 0.62
CA VAL A 189 7.43 -3.47 1.22
C VAL A 189 7.49 -4.94 1.60
N ASN A 190 6.45 -5.48 2.23
CA ASN A 190 6.37 -6.89 2.59
C ASN A 190 6.37 -7.80 1.34
N ALA A 191 5.63 -7.42 0.30
CA ALA A 191 5.56 -8.19 -0.95
C ALA A 191 6.92 -8.27 -1.67
N VAL A 192 7.58 -7.12 -1.83
CA VAL A 192 8.91 -7.03 -2.47
C VAL A 192 9.95 -7.77 -1.63
N THR A 193 9.89 -7.65 -0.31
CA THR A 193 10.81 -8.34 0.61
C THR A 193 10.61 -9.85 0.58
N ALA A 194 9.37 -10.33 0.62
CA ALA A 194 9.03 -11.75 0.49
C ALA A 194 9.59 -12.33 -0.81
N GLN A 195 9.33 -11.67 -1.94
CA GLN A 195 9.83 -12.07 -3.26
C GLN A 195 11.37 -12.12 -3.26
N ASN A 196 12.04 -11.07 -2.77
CA ASN A 196 13.50 -10.99 -2.76
C ASN A 196 14.14 -12.10 -1.91
N ILE A 197 13.59 -12.38 -0.73
CA ILE A 197 14.07 -13.46 0.14
C ILE A 197 13.89 -14.80 -0.56
N LEU A 198 12.70 -15.09 -1.11
CA LEU A 198 12.41 -16.36 -1.75
C LEU A 198 13.26 -16.63 -2.99
N VAL A 199 13.58 -15.59 -3.76
CA VAL A 199 14.48 -15.71 -4.92
C VAL A 199 15.88 -16.09 -4.46
N ARG A 200 16.41 -15.45 -3.40
CA ARG A 200 17.70 -15.83 -2.81
C ARG A 200 17.71 -17.26 -2.25
N LEU A 201 16.57 -17.72 -1.76
CA LEU A 201 16.40 -19.09 -1.27
C LEU A 201 16.11 -20.11 -2.38
N GLY A 202 15.99 -19.71 -3.65
CA GLY A 202 15.63 -20.60 -4.77
C GLY A 202 14.23 -21.21 -4.64
N ARG A 203 13.31 -20.53 -3.95
CA ARG A 203 11.99 -21.05 -3.54
C ARG A 203 10.79 -20.28 -4.10
N SER A 204 11.03 -19.25 -4.92
CA SER A 204 9.95 -18.46 -5.51
C SER A 204 9.26 -19.20 -6.65
N LEU A 205 7.91 -19.24 -6.65
CA LEU A 205 7.13 -19.83 -7.75
C LEU A 205 7.14 -18.99 -9.03
N ARG A 206 7.31 -17.67 -8.89
CA ARG A 206 7.41 -16.74 -10.02
C ARG A 206 8.83 -16.15 -10.11
N PRO A 207 9.31 -15.82 -11.31
CA PRO A 207 10.48 -14.98 -11.48
C PRO A 207 10.29 -13.60 -10.83
N THR A 208 11.38 -12.95 -10.43
CA THR A 208 11.33 -11.57 -9.95
C THR A 208 10.82 -10.67 -11.08
N PRO A 209 9.75 -9.89 -10.86
CA PRO A 209 9.28 -8.96 -11.87
C PRO A 209 10.33 -7.88 -12.17
N ALA A 210 10.39 -7.45 -13.44
CA ALA A 210 11.24 -6.35 -13.87
C ALA A 210 10.68 -5.00 -13.38
N TYR A 211 10.92 -4.66 -12.11
CA TYR A 211 10.37 -3.44 -11.49
C TYR A 211 10.73 -2.13 -12.21
N ARG A 212 11.83 -2.10 -12.99
CA ARG A 212 12.20 -0.94 -13.83
C ARG A 212 11.21 -0.70 -14.98
N GLU A 213 10.60 -1.78 -15.45
CA GLU A 213 9.58 -1.81 -16.48
C GLU A 213 8.17 -1.72 -15.87
N LEU A 214 8.05 -1.17 -14.65
CA LEU A 214 6.76 -0.91 -14.03
C LEU A 214 5.91 -0.03 -14.94
N GLU A 215 4.69 -0.49 -15.18
CA GLU A 215 3.66 0.21 -15.92
C GLU A 215 2.36 0.20 -15.12
N LEU A 216 1.65 1.32 -15.10
CA LEU A 216 0.37 1.43 -14.41
C LEU A 216 -0.80 1.30 -15.41
N PRO A 217 -1.93 0.69 -15.02
CA PRO A 217 -3.13 0.66 -15.84
C PRO A 217 -3.77 2.04 -15.99
N LEU A 218 -4.46 2.26 -17.11
CA LEU A 218 -5.20 3.50 -17.39
C LEU A 218 -6.17 3.87 -16.26
N GLY A 219 -6.82 2.87 -15.66
CA GLY A 219 -7.76 3.07 -14.56
C GLY A 219 -7.20 3.86 -13.38
N LEU A 220 -5.91 3.69 -13.03
CA LEU A 220 -5.30 4.50 -11.96
C LEU A 220 -5.15 5.97 -12.36
N GLY A 221 -4.91 6.25 -13.64
CA GLY A 221 -4.91 7.62 -14.17
C GLY A 221 -6.28 8.26 -14.07
N LEU A 222 -7.32 7.53 -14.49
CA LEU A 222 -8.72 8.01 -14.41
C LEU A 222 -9.14 8.28 -12.96
N VAL A 223 -8.82 7.36 -12.04
CA VAL A 223 -9.10 7.54 -10.60
C VAL A 223 -8.36 8.76 -10.05
N LEU A 224 -7.09 8.94 -10.37
CA LEU A 224 -6.30 10.10 -9.92
C LEU A 224 -6.90 11.41 -10.43
N THR A 225 -7.21 11.49 -11.73
CA THR A 225 -7.79 12.69 -12.34
C THR A 225 -9.16 13.01 -11.74
N ALA A 226 -10.03 12.01 -11.58
CA ALA A 226 -11.35 12.19 -10.98
C ALA A 226 -11.24 12.63 -9.51
N ALA A 227 -10.34 12.04 -8.74
CA ALA A 227 -10.11 12.40 -7.34
C ALA A 227 -9.52 13.81 -7.18
N LEU A 228 -8.59 14.21 -8.04
CA LEU A 228 -8.04 15.57 -8.05
C LEU A 228 -9.11 16.60 -8.45
N ALA A 229 -9.87 16.34 -9.50
CA ALA A 229 -10.94 17.23 -9.96
C ALA A 229 -12.02 17.38 -8.87
N THR A 230 -12.49 16.26 -8.32
CA THR A 230 -13.48 16.27 -7.24
C THR A 230 -12.93 16.93 -5.98
N GLY A 231 -11.69 16.66 -5.60
CA GLY A 231 -11.05 17.27 -4.44
C GLY A 231 -10.80 18.77 -4.58
N ALA A 232 -10.67 19.27 -5.81
CA ALA A 232 -10.52 20.70 -6.08
C ALA A 232 -11.87 21.44 -6.13
N LEU A 233 -12.92 20.79 -6.62
CA LEU A 233 -14.21 21.41 -6.90
C LEU A 233 -15.27 21.17 -5.81
N ALA A 234 -15.20 20.05 -5.10
CA ALA A 234 -16.17 19.69 -4.07
C ALA A 234 -15.74 20.20 -2.69
N GLU A 235 -16.73 20.65 -1.93
CA GLU A 235 -16.59 21.03 -0.53
C GLU A 235 -17.04 19.90 0.41
N GLY A 236 -16.85 20.10 1.71
CA GLY A 236 -17.24 19.14 2.75
C GLY A 236 -16.60 17.76 2.60
N ASP A 237 -17.34 16.73 3.01
CA ASP A 237 -16.87 15.34 3.07
C ASP A 237 -16.44 14.78 1.72
N LEU A 238 -17.18 15.12 0.66
CA LEU A 238 -16.84 14.65 -0.68
C LEU A 238 -15.47 15.17 -1.12
N GLY A 239 -15.21 16.47 -0.93
CA GLY A 239 -13.90 17.06 -1.20
C GLY A 239 -12.79 16.47 -0.32
N TYR A 240 -13.06 16.25 0.97
CA TYR A 240 -12.11 15.68 1.92
C TYR A 240 -11.71 14.23 1.56
N ILE A 241 -12.68 13.39 1.24
CA ILE A 241 -12.46 12.01 0.80
C ILE A 241 -11.72 12.00 -0.54
N ALA A 242 -12.14 12.82 -1.50
CA ALA A 242 -11.52 12.88 -2.83
C ALA A 242 -10.04 13.28 -2.75
N ARG A 243 -9.67 14.25 -1.90
CA ARG A 243 -8.27 14.61 -1.63
C ARG A 243 -7.49 13.43 -1.04
N SER A 244 -8.09 12.68 -0.11
CA SER A 244 -7.45 11.49 0.46
C SER A 244 -7.22 10.39 -0.59
N VAL A 245 -8.21 10.17 -1.46
CA VAL A 245 -8.12 9.23 -2.60
C VAL A 245 -7.03 9.67 -3.58
N ALA A 246 -6.91 10.97 -3.86
CA ALA A 246 -5.85 11.49 -4.73
C ALA A 246 -4.46 11.20 -4.15
N VAL A 247 -4.25 11.45 -2.85
CA VAL A 247 -2.96 11.21 -2.18
C VAL A 247 -2.56 9.74 -2.19
N ILE A 248 -3.46 8.82 -1.84
CA ILE A 248 -3.11 7.38 -1.90
C ILE A 248 -2.88 6.90 -3.33
N THR A 249 -3.63 7.44 -4.30
CA THR A 249 -3.47 7.09 -5.72
C THR A 249 -2.17 7.63 -6.30
N LEU A 250 -1.63 8.73 -5.76
CA LEU A 250 -0.30 9.24 -6.13
C LEU A 250 0.85 8.30 -5.75
N MET A 251 0.69 7.43 -4.76
CA MET A 251 1.77 6.52 -4.33
C MET A 251 2.25 5.58 -5.46
N PRO A 252 1.36 4.91 -6.22
CA PRO A 252 1.76 4.19 -7.43
C PRO A 252 2.54 5.03 -8.44
N PHE A 253 2.16 6.29 -8.64
CA PHE A 253 2.88 7.19 -9.54
C PHE A 253 4.25 7.56 -8.99
N ALA A 254 4.40 7.73 -7.68
CA ALA A 254 5.72 7.89 -7.05
C ALA A 254 6.61 6.67 -7.30
N LEU A 255 6.08 5.44 -7.16
CA LEU A 255 6.83 4.22 -7.46
C LEU A 255 7.20 4.12 -8.96
N LEU A 256 6.30 4.55 -9.86
CA LEU A 256 6.58 4.65 -11.29
C LEU A 256 7.68 5.66 -11.61
N GLY A 257 7.69 6.81 -10.91
CA GLY A 257 8.73 7.81 -10.97
C GLY A 257 10.08 7.27 -10.50
N LEU A 258 10.12 6.56 -9.37
CA LEU A 258 11.33 5.88 -8.89
C LEU A 258 11.83 4.85 -9.90
N ALA A 259 10.94 4.06 -10.50
CA ALA A 259 11.30 3.11 -11.54
C ALA A 259 11.90 3.82 -12.78
N ALA A 260 11.38 5.01 -13.12
CA ALA A 260 11.91 5.82 -14.21
C ALA A 260 13.33 6.32 -13.91
N VAL A 261 13.56 6.84 -12.71
CA VAL A 261 14.89 7.31 -12.30
C VAL A 261 15.88 6.15 -12.24
N HIS A 262 15.47 4.96 -11.77
CA HIS A 262 16.32 3.78 -11.79
C HIS A 262 16.66 3.32 -13.21
N GLY A 263 15.70 3.33 -14.14
CA GLY A 263 15.93 3.01 -15.54
C GLY A 263 16.90 3.99 -16.20
N TRP A 264 16.72 5.29 -15.96
CA TRP A 264 17.63 6.33 -16.45
C TRP A 264 19.03 6.22 -15.85
N ALA A 265 19.14 6.02 -14.54
CA ALA A 265 20.41 5.92 -13.84
C ALA A 265 21.21 4.67 -14.26
N ALA A 266 20.53 3.55 -14.54
CA ALA A 266 21.19 2.31 -14.96
C ALA A 266 21.99 2.44 -16.26
N GLY A 267 21.64 3.40 -17.14
CA GLY A 267 22.39 3.70 -18.36
C GLY A 267 23.56 4.66 -18.18
N ARG A 268 23.92 5.04 -16.95
CA ARG A 268 24.98 6.02 -16.67
C ARG A 268 26.19 5.37 -15.97
N PRO A 269 27.43 5.80 -16.26
CA PRO A 269 28.63 5.26 -15.60
C PRO A 269 28.61 5.46 -14.08
N ASN A 270 27.95 6.53 -13.61
CA ASN A 270 27.89 6.91 -12.19
C ASN A 270 26.55 6.52 -11.53
N ALA A 271 25.90 5.45 -12.01
CA ALA A 271 24.58 5.01 -11.57
C ALA A 271 24.45 4.92 -10.03
N ARG A 272 25.46 4.35 -9.36
CA ARG A 272 25.48 4.20 -7.90
C ARG A 272 25.44 5.54 -7.17
N THR A 273 26.26 6.49 -7.61
CA THR A 273 26.33 7.83 -7.01
C THR A 273 25.03 8.61 -7.25
N ILE A 274 24.48 8.54 -8.46
CA ILE A 274 23.18 9.17 -8.79
C ILE A 274 22.08 8.65 -7.87
N LEU A 275 21.99 7.33 -7.70
CA LEU A 275 20.99 6.72 -6.82
C LEU A 275 21.25 7.06 -5.36
N ALA A 276 22.51 7.05 -4.90
CA ALA A 276 22.86 7.43 -3.54
C ALA A 276 22.46 8.88 -3.22
N VAL A 277 22.72 9.82 -4.12
CA VAL A 277 22.31 11.23 -3.97
C VAL A 277 20.80 11.35 -3.99
N MET A 278 20.10 10.70 -4.93
CA MET A 278 18.63 10.72 -4.98
C MET A 278 18.02 10.20 -3.68
N TYR A 279 18.48 9.05 -3.17
CA TYR A 279 17.99 8.49 -1.92
C TYR A 279 18.38 9.35 -0.72
N GLY A 280 19.57 9.96 -0.74
CA GLY A 280 19.97 10.96 0.26
C GLY A 280 19.05 12.17 0.28
N VAL A 281 18.66 12.68 -0.90
CA VAL A 281 17.69 13.77 -1.04
C VAL A 281 16.31 13.33 -0.57
N LEU A 282 15.82 12.14 -0.96
CA LEU A 282 14.54 11.60 -0.48
C LEU A 282 14.51 11.48 1.04
N PHE A 283 15.62 11.03 1.63
CA PHE A 283 15.77 10.95 3.07
C PHE A 283 15.77 12.33 3.74
N LEU A 284 16.50 13.30 3.19
CA LEU A 284 16.70 14.62 3.79
C LEU A 284 15.50 15.56 3.60
N ALA A 285 14.85 15.51 2.43
CA ALA A 285 13.69 16.34 2.10
C ALA A 285 12.35 15.71 2.53
N SER A 286 12.39 14.58 3.26
CA SER A 286 11.22 13.91 3.84
C SER A 286 10.16 13.55 2.78
N ALA A 287 8.91 13.33 3.21
CA ALA A 287 7.79 12.93 2.35
C ALA A 287 7.55 13.89 1.17
N TRP A 288 7.96 15.16 1.27
CA TRP A 288 7.82 16.15 0.20
C TRP A 288 8.59 15.80 -1.06
N ALA A 289 9.73 15.10 -0.94
CA ALA A 289 10.50 14.65 -2.09
C ALA A 289 9.76 13.58 -2.93
N LEU A 290 8.71 12.96 -2.39
CA LEU A 290 7.86 12.05 -3.17
C LEU A 290 6.95 12.78 -4.16
N ILE A 291 6.66 14.07 -3.95
CA ILE A 291 5.81 14.87 -4.86
C ILE A 291 6.45 15.03 -6.24
N PRO A 292 7.68 15.57 -6.40
CA PRO A 292 8.30 15.68 -7.71
C PRO A 292 8.53 14.30 -8.35
N VAL A 293 8.81 13.27 -7.56
CA VAL A 293 8.96 11.90 -8.04
C VAL A 293 7.63 11.35 -8.58
N ALA A 294 6.51 11.61 -7.91
CA ALA A 294 5.18 11.28 -8.43
C ALA A 294 4.87 12.05 -9.71
N GLY A 295 5.28 13.32 -9.81
CA GLY A 295 5.20 14.12 -11.04
C GLY A 295 5.96 13.48 -12.21
N LEU A 296 7.19 13.02 -11.97
CA LEU A 296 7.96 12.25 -12.98
C LEU A 296 7.24 10.96 -13.39
N GLY A 297 6.64 10.26 -12.44
CA GLY A 297 5.80 9.08 -12.72
C GLY A 297 4.60 9.41 -13.60
N LEU A 298 3.92 10.52 -13.33
CA LEU A 298 2.80 10.99 -14.14
C LEU A 298 3.22 11.34 -15.57
N ILE A 299 4.36 12.02 -15.74
CA ILE A 299 4.93 12.32 -17.07
C ILE A 299 5.22 11.01 -17.82
N ARG A 300 5.85 10.03 -17.17
CA ARG A 300 6.12 8.71 -17.76
C ARG A 300 4.82 8.00 -18.15
N PHE A 301 3.80 8.07 -17.30
CA PHE A 301 2.49 7.49 -17.57
C PHE A 301 1.86 8.09 -18.84
N VAL A 302 1.75 9.42 -18.92
CA VAL A 302 1.11 10.12 -20.06
C VAL A 302 1.87 9.93 -21.36
N THR A 303 3.20 10.06 -21.34
CA THR A 303 4.03 9.92 -22.54
C THR A 303 3.97 8.53 -23.17
N ARG A 304 3.72 7.49 -22.38
CA ARG A 304 3.50 6.13 -22.88
C ARG A 304 2.20 6.01 -23.66
N PHE A 305 1.07 6.52 -23.14
CA PHE A 305 -0.22 6.43 -23.84
C PHE A 305 -0.16 7.10 -25.21
N ARG A 306 0.49 8.27 -25.29
CA ARG A 306 0.72 8.95 -26.56
C ARG A 306 1.48 8.08 -27.58
N ARG A 307 2.48 7.31 -27.15
CA ARG A 307 3.22 6.39 -28.04
C ARG A 307 2.38 5.19 -28.46
N ALA A 308 1.54 4.67 -27.57
CA ALA A 308 0.66 3.54 -27.87
C ALA A 308 -0.42 3.93 -28.90
N GLU A 309 -0.99 5.13 -28.78
CA GLU A 309 -1.94 5.68 -29.77
C GLU A 309 -1.27 5.89 -31.14
N GLN A 310 -0.06 6.45 -31.17
CA GLN A 310 0.70 6.64 -32.42
C GLN A 310 1.11 5.32 -33.10
N ALA A 311 1.39 4.27 -32.33
CA ALA A 311 1.69 2.94 -32.86
C ALA A 311 0.44 2.18 -33.32
N GLY A 312 -0.74 2.50 -32.76
CA GLY A 312 -2.03 1.93 -33.16
C GLY A 312 -2.69 2.62 -34.35
N GLY A 313 -2.42 3.91 -34.56
CA GLY A 313 -2.98 4.71 -35.66
C GLY A 313 -2.26 4.58 -37.01
N GLY A 314 -1.18 3.79 -37.09
CA GLY A 314 -0.43 3.55 -38.34
C GLY A 314 -0.84 2.28 -39.09
N LYS A 315 -2.04 1.75 -38.86
CA LYS A 315 -2.56 0.51 -39.49
C LYS A 315 -3.88 0.70 -40.25
N GLU A 316 -4.25 1.93 -40.56
CA GLU A 316 -5.31 2.23 -41.51
C GLU A 316 -4.76 3.20 -42.54
N GLU A 317 -4.14 2.65 -43.58
CA GLU A 317 -4.15 3.11 -44.99
C GLU A 317 -3.44 2.06 -45.86
#